data_AF-A0A365P776-F1
#
_entry.id   AF-A0A365P776-F1
#
_cell.length_a   1.000
_cell.length_b   1.000
_cell.length_c   1.000
_cell.angle_alpha   90.00
_cell.angle_beta   90.00
_cell.angle_gamma   90.00
#
_symmetry.space_group_name_H-M   'P 1'
#
loop_
_entity.id
_entity.type
_entity.pdbx_description
1 polymer ?
#
loop_
_entity_poly.entity_id
_entity_poly.type
_entity_poly.pdbx_seq_one_letter_code
_entity_poly.pdbx_strand_id
1 'polypeptide(L)'
;MSASRRRFSQEFKDELCQEVITTSKTIKDVAVAYGVGPETLRNWLNKYRQAHGGTETEVTLDERARLKELERENSELRAETAFLKKAAAYFAREQRP
;
A
#
# COMPACT_ATOMS: atom_id res chain seq x y z
N MET A 1 19.60 -17.08 -27.43
CA MET A 1 18.85 -15.92 -27.95
C MET A 1 19.07 -14.74 -27.00
N SER A 2 19.96 -13.80 -27.35
CA SER A 2 20.21 -12.59 -26.55
C SER A 2 19.03 -11.64 -26.74
N ALA A 3 18.17 -11.51 -25.73
CA ALA A 3 17.06 -10.58 -25.77
C ALA A 3 17.60 -9.14 -25.76
N SER A 4 17.31 -8.37 -26.81
CA SER A 4 17.68 -6.96 -26.91
C SER A 4 17.08 -6.20 -25.72
N ARG A 5 17.94 -5.69 -24.84
CA ARG A 5 17.50 -4.90 -23.68
C ARG A 5 16.87 -3.61 -24.18
N ARG A 6 15.55 -3.48 -24.03
CA ARG A 6 14.86 -2.19 -24.20
C ARG A 6 15.55 -1.16 -23.29
N ARG A 7 16.13 -0.12 -23.90
CA ARG A 7 16.74 0.99 -23.17
C ARG A 7 15.64 2.00 -22.87
N PHE A 8 15.35 2.17 -21.59
CA PHE A 8 14.47 3.21 -21.09
C PHE A 8 15.33 4.41 -20.66
N SER A 9 14.86 5.63 -20.95
CA SER A 9 15.52 6.86 -20.52
C SER A 9 15.49 6.99 -19.00
N GLN A 10 16.31 7.87 -18.43
CA GLN A 10 16.35 8.02 -16.98
C GLN A 10 15.08 8.72 -16.48
N GLU A 11 14.62 9.72 -17.22
CA GLU A 11 13.41 10.49 -16.95
C GLU A 11 12.18 9.58 -16.87
N PHE A 12 12.07 8.63 -17.81
CA PHE A 12 10.96 7.67 -17.83
C PHE A 12 10.97 6.75 -16.60
N LYS A 13 12.15 6.30 -16.16
CA LYS A 13 12.26 5.46 -14.96
C LYS A 13 11.89 6.23 -13.71
N ASP A 14 12.30 7.50 -13.62
CA ASP A 14 12.03 8.36 -12.47
C ASP A 14 10.55 8.70 -12.40
N GLU A 15 9.90 8.99 -13.53
CA GLU A 15 8.45 9.21 -13.63
C GLU A 15 7.65 8.00 -13.13
N LEU A 16 8.01 6.79 -13.59
CA LEU A 16 7.41 5.54 -13.13
C LEU A 16 7.61 5.29 -11.63
N CYS A 17 8.81 5.57 -11.10
CA CYS A 17 9.08 5.44 -9.67
C CYS A 17 8.24 6.45 -8.87
N GLN A 18 8.13 7.68 -9.36
CA GLN A 18 7.35 8.73 -8.72
C GLN A 18 5.86 8.44 -8.75
N GLU A 19 5.32 7.87 -9.84
CA GLU A 19 3.91 7.46 -9.92
C GLU A 19 3.59 6.39 -8.88
N VAL A 20 4.47 5.40 -8.70
CA VAL A 20 4.31 4.35 -7.67
C VAL A 20 4.38 4.91 -6.25
N ILE A 21 5.22 5.93 -6.00
CA ILE A 21 5.35 6.55 -4.67
C ILE A 21 4.15 7.46 -4.38
N THR A 22 3.70 8.23 -5.37
CA THR A 22 2.66 9.26 -5.22
C THR A 22 1.25 8.66 -5.26
N THR A 23 1.07 7.58 -6.02
CA THR A 23 -0.23 6.96 -6.24
C THR A 23 -0.37 5.68 -5.42
N SER A 24 -1.55 5.39 -4.88
CA SER A 24 -1.84 4.12 -4.20
C SER A 24 -1.90 2.90 -5.14
N LYS A 25 -1.34 2.97 -6.35
CA LYS A 25 -1.29 1.87 -7.33
C LYS A 25 -0.14 0.92 -6.99
N THR A 26 -0.33 -0.37 -7.26
CA THR A 26 0.73 -1.34 -7.02
C THR A 26 1.81 -1.28 -8.11
N ILE A 27 3.03 -1.71 -7.79
CA ILE A 27 4.13 -1.87 -8.78
C ILE A 27 3.66 -2.68 -9.99
N LYS A 28 2.81 -3.69 -9.77
CA LYS A 28 2.31 -4.56 -10.84
C LYS A 28 1.39 -3.80 -11.80
N ASP A 29 0.49 -2.98 -11.27
CA ASP A 29 -0.48 -2.23 -12.09
C ASP A 29 0.22 -1.19 -12.95
N VAL A 30 1.18 -0.45 -12.35
CA VAL A 30 2.00 0.53 -13.07
C VAL A 30 2.87 -0.18 -14.12
N ALA A 31 3.53 -1.28 -13.77
CA ALA A 31 4.35 -2.04 -14.71
C ALA A 31 3.54 -2.53 -15.93
N VAL A 32 2.32 -3.05 -15.70
CA VAL A 32 1.42 -3.48 -16.78
C VAL A 32 0.98 -2.30 -17.65
N ALA A 33 0.61 -1.17 -17.04
CA ALA A 33 0.15 0.01 -17.76
C ALA A 33 1.18 0.55 -18.76
N TYR A 34 2.47 0.51 -18.40
CA TYR A 34 3.57 1.04 -19.22
C TYR A 34 4.35 -0.05 -19.98
N GLY A 35 3.90 -1.31 -19.93
CA GLY A 35 4.56 -2.42 -20.63
C GLY A 35 5.98 -2.73 -20.13
N VAL A 36 6.25 -2.43 -18.86
CA VAL A 36 7.51 -2.70 -18.17
C VAL A 36 7.37 -3.98 -17.34
N GLY A 37 8.45 -4.76 -17.18
CA GLY A 37 8.44 -5.92 -16.29
C GLY A 37 8.29 -5.47 -14.82
N PRO A 38 7.40 -6.08 -14.01
CA PRO A 38 7.21 -5.70 -12.60
C PRO A 38 8.50 -5.73 -11.78
N GLU A 39 9.33 -6.75 -12.00
CA GLU A 39 10.64 -6.88 -11.33
C GLU A 39 11.64 -5.80 -11.78
N THR A 40 11.53 -5.34 -13.02
CA THR A 40 12.37 -4.25 -13.55
C THR A 40 12.01 -2.93 -12.88
N LEU A 41 10.71 -2.63 -12.77
CA LEU A 41 10.23 -1.44 -12.08
C LEU A 41 10.59 -1.45 -10.59
N ARG A 42 10.47 -2.62 -9.92
CA ARG A 42 10.93 -2.80 -8.54
C ARG A 42 12.41 -2.49 -8.36
N ASN A 43 13.26 -2.95 -9.28
CA ASN A 43 14.69 -2.66 -9.24
C ASN A 43 15.01 -1.17 -9.48
N TRP A 44 14.25 -0.48 -10.33
CA TRP A 44 14.40 0.97 -10.50
C TRP A 44 13.96 1.73 -9.26
N LEU A 45 12.85 1.35 -8.65
CA LEU A 45 12.35 1.97 -7.41
C LEU A 45 13.35 1.83 -6.26
N ASN A 46 13.97 0.66 -6.11
CA ASN A 46 15.03 0.45 -5.12
C ASN A 46 16.24 1.37 -5.36
N LYS A 47 16.67 1.53 -6.62
CA LYS A 47 17.77 2.43 -6.98
C LYS A 47 17.41 3.90 -6.80
N TYR A 48 16.19 4.28 -7.17
CA TYR A 48 15.65 5.62 -6.99
C TYR A 48 15.65 5.99 -5.50
N ARG A 49 15.14 5.12 -4.63
CA ARG A 49 15.17 5.32 -3.17
C ARG A 49 16.59 5.46 -2.61
N GLN A 50 17.53 4.63 -3.07
CA GLN A 50 18.94 4.73 -2.67
C GLN A 50 19.60 6.05 -3.12
N ALA A 51 19.29 6.52 -4.33
CA ALA A 51 19.85 7.76 -4.88
C ALA A 51 19.25 9.02 -4.23
N HIS A 52 17.97 8.97 -3.86
CA HIS A 52 17.25 10.07 -3.21
C HIS A 52 17.34 10.06 -1.67
N GLY A 53 18.29 9.29 -1.10
CA GLY A 53 18.63 9.33 0.33
C GLY A 53 17.64 8.64 1.26
N GLY A 54 16.75 7.79 0.73
CA GLY A 54 15.71 7.13 1.50
C GLY A 54 16.23 5.96 2.33
N THR A 55 16.43 6.18 3.62
CA THR A 55 16.35 5.18 4.72
C THR A 55 14.93 4.58 4.85
N GLU A 56 14.21 4.43 3.75
CA GLU A 56 12.77 4.13 3.70
C GLU A 56 12.48 2.62 3.67
N THR A 57 13.51 1.78 3.52
CA THR A 57 13.36 0.33 3.63
C THR A 57 12.97 -0.11 5.04
N GLU A 58 13.36 0.66 6.07
CA GLU A 58 12.86 0.48 7.45
C GLU A 58 11.45 1.06 7.58
N VAL A 59 11.20 2.26 7.05
CA VAL A 59 9.90 2.95 7.13
C VAL A 59 8.77 2.15 6.45
N THR A 60 9.02 1.53 5.30
CA THR A 60 7.99 0.76 4.57
C THR A 60 7.64 -0.59 5.22
N LEU A 61 8.57 -1.21 5.95
CA LEU A 61 8.26 -2.39 6.77
C LEU A 61 7.49 -1.98 8.02
N ASP A 62 7.88 -0.87 8.64
CA ASP A 62 7.23 -0.30 9.82
C ASP A 62 5.80 0.20 9.50
N GLU A 63 5.59 0.82 8.34
CA GLU A 63 4.26 1.22 7.86
C GLU A 63 3.36 0.03 7.59
N ARG A 64 3.88 -1.08 7.05
CA ARG A 64 3.08 -2.31 6.86
C ARG A 64 2.71 -2.96 8.19
N ALA A 65 3.62 -2.96 9.16
CA ALA A 65 3.34 -3.44 10.50
C ALA A 65 2.28 -2.57 11.18
N ARG A 66 2.43 -1.25 11.09
CA ARG A 66 1.49 -0.26 11.62
C ARG A 66 0.11 -0.36 10.96
N LEU A 67 0.04 -0.56 9.64
CA LEU A 67 -1.23 -0.76 8.93
C LEU A 67 -1.96 -2.00 9.42
N LYS A 68 -1.25 -3.12 9.59
CA LYS A 68 -1.85 -4.37 10.08
C LYS A 68 -2.38 -4.22 11.51
N GLU A 69 -1.64 -3.52 12.37
CA GLU A 69 -2.08 -3.21 13.73
C GLU A 69 -3.32 -2.32 13.71
N LEU A 70 -3.32 -1.29 12.87
CA LEU A 70 -4.45 -0.37 12.73
C LEU A 70 -5.71 -1.06 12.18
N GLU A 71 -5.56 -1.99 11.23
CA GLU A 71 -6.65 -2.81 10.72
C GLU A 71 -7.22 -3.73 11.81
N ARG A 72 -6.35 -4.32 12.63
CA ARG A 72 -6.75 -5.14 13.77
C ARG A 72 -7.54 -4.32 14.78
N GLU A 73 -7.00 -3.19 15.22
CA GLU A 73 -7.66 -2.28 16.16
C GLU A 73 -9.01 -1.80 15.62
N ASN A 74 -9.08 -1.44 14.33
CA ASN A 74 -10.34 -1.05 13.70
C ASN A 74 -11.37 -2.18 13.72
N SER A 75 -10.94 -3.43 13.50
CA SER A 75 -11.81 -4.60 13.56
C SER A 75 -12.35 -4.87 14.96
N GLU A 76 -11.51 -4.72 15.99
CA GLU A 76 -11.88 -4.88 17.39
C GLU A 76 -12.86 -3.78 17.82
N LEU A 77 -12.58 -2.52 17.51
CA LEU A 77 -13.48 -1.39 17.76
C LEU A 77 -14.83 -1.55 17.04
N ARG A 78 -14.84 -2.05 15.81
CA ARG A 78 -16.09 -2.34 15.08
C ARG A 78 -16.89 -3.45 15.76
N ALA A 79 -16.22 -4.48 16.29
CA ALA A 79 -16.90 -5.54 17.01
C ALA A 79 -17.51 -5.03 18.33
N GLU A 80 -16.76 -4.22 19.09
CA GLU A 80 -17.23 -3.61 20.34
C GLU A 80 -18.41 -2.66 20.09
N THR A 81 -18.29 -1.76 19.11
CA THR A 81 -19.40 -0.85 18.75
C THR A 81 -20.64 -1.62 18.29
N ALA A 82 -20.47 -2.73 17.57
CA ALA A 82 -21.59 -3.59 17.18
C ALA A 82 -22.23 -4.28 18.40
N PHE A 83 -21.44 -4.73 19.37
CA PHE A 83 -21.93 -5.31 20.61
C PHE A 83 -22.70 -4.28 21.44
N LEU A 84 -22.13 -3.10 21.68
CA LEU A 84 -22.76 -2.02 22.43
C LEU A 84 -24.07 -1.56 21.78
N LYS A 85 -24.12 -1.45 20.45
CA LYS A 85 -25.36 -1.16 19.72
C LYS A 85 -26.42 -2.23 19.91
N LYS A 86 -26.06 -3.52 19.91
CA LYS A 86 -26.99 -4.61 20.19
C LYS A 86 -27.52 -4.56 21.62
N ALA A 87 -26.64 -4.30 22.60
CA ALA A 87 -27.03 -4.15 24.00
C ALA A 87 -27.98 -2.95 24.18
N ALA A 88 -27.64 -1.79 23.62
CA ALA A 88 -28.50 -0.61 23.64
C ALA A 88 -29.86 -0.88 23.00
N ALA A 89 -29.90 -1.59 21.86
CA ALA A 89 -31.14 -1.97 21.20
C ALA A 89 -31.97 -2.98 22.03
N TYR A 90 -31.32 -3.90 22.75
CA TYR A 90 -31.99 -4.83 23.66
C TYR A 90 -32.65 -4.07 24.81
N PHE A 91 -31.91 -3.21 25.51
CA PHE A 91 -32.45 -2.41 26.62
C PHE A 91 -33.55 -1.43 26.16
N ALA A 92 -33.39 -0.80 24.99
CA ALA A 92 -34.43 0.08 24.43
C ALA A 92 -35.73 -0.66 24.09
N ARG A 93 -35.67 -1.96 23.79
CA ARG A 93 -36.86 -2.81 23.58
C ARG A 93 -37.53 -3.21 24.89
N GLU A 94 -36.76 -3.46 25.95
CA GLU A 94 -37.28 -3.77 27.29
C GLU A 94 -37.89 -2.54 27.99
N GLN A 95 -37.43 -1.33 27.67
CA GLN A 95 -37.97 -0.07 28.22
C GLN A 95 -39.25 0.44 27.54
N ARG A 96 -39.79 -0.28 26.54
CA ARG A 96 -41.11 0.03 25.98
C ARG A 96 -42.21 -0.64 26.82
N PRO A 97 -43.08 0.12 27.52
CA PRO A 97 -44.29 -0.42 28.14
C PRO A 97 -45.31 -0.88 27.08
#